data_AF-A0A537DVW6-F1
#
_entry.id   AF-A0A537DVW6-F1
#
_cell.length_a   1.000
_cell.length_b   1.000
_cell.length_c   1.000
_cell.angle_alpha   90.00
_cell.angle_beta   90.00
_cell.angle_gamma   90.00
#
_symmetry.space_group_name_H-M   'P 1'
#
loop_
_entity.id
_entity.type
_entity.pdbx_description
1 polymer ?
#
loop_
_entity_poly.entity_id
_entity_poly.type
_entity_poly.pdbx_seq_one_letter_code
_entity_poly.pdbx_strand_id
1 'polypeptide(L)' 'FGKVTRSFALPQELDEAKAEAKYHDGVLELTLPKKQAAAQKRITIQ' A
#
# COMPACT_ATOMS: atom_id res chain seq x y z
N PHE A 1 -14.68 -15.47 -21.82
CA PHE A 1 -13.74 -14.70 -20.99
C PHE A 1 -13.77 -15.23 -19.56
N GLY A 2 -12.61 -15.43 -18.94
CA GLY A 2 -12.44 -16.03 -17.61
C GLY A 2 -12.23 -14.99 -16.50
N LYS A 3 -12.16 -15.45 -15.24
CA LYS A 3 -11.83 -14.61 -14.09
C LYS A 3 -10.31 -14.50 -13.96
N VAL A 4 -9.80 -13.29 -13.71
CA VAL A 4 -8.37 -13.02 -13.48
C VAL A 4 -8.21 -12.37 -12.11
N THR A 5 -7.22 -12.81 -11.35
CA THR A 5 -6.91 -12.27 -10.01
C THR A 5 -5.40 -12.21 -9.85
N ARG A 6 -4.92 -11.17 -9.16
CA ARG A 6 -3.49 -11.00 -8.84
C ARG A 6 -3.35 -10.54 -7.40
N SER A 7 -2.38 -11.12 -6.70
CA SER A 7 -2.04 -10.77 -5.32
C SER A 7 -0.60 -10.28 -5.26
N PHE A 8 -0.35 -9.29 -4.41
CA PHE A 8 0.98 -8.72 -4.20
C PHE A 8 1.29 -8.72 -2.71
N ALA A 9 2.48 -9.17 -2.35
CA ALA A 9 3.03 -8.96 -1.01
C ALA A 9 3.75 -7.61 -1.00
N LEU A 10 3.38 -6.75 -0.06
CA LEU A 10 4.00 -5.42 0.08
C LEU A 10 4.95 -5.44 1.28
N PRO A 11 6.11 -4.78 1.18
CA PRO A 11 7.14 -4.85 2.23
C PRO A 11 6.80 -4.06 3.50
N GLN A 12 5.65 -3.38 3.52
CA GLN A 12 5.28 -2.45 4.56
C GLN A 12 3.77 -2.28 4.65
N GLU A 13 3.34 -1.88 5.83
CA GLU A 13 1.95 -1.60 6.14
C GLU A 13 1.39 -0.40 5.36
N LEU A 14 0.11 -0.51 4.97
CA LEU A 14 -0.62 0.50 4.21
C LEU A 14 -1.76 1.12 5.01
N ASP A 15 -2.05 2.38 4.77
CA ASP A 15 -3.27 3.03 5.25
C ASP A 15 -4.43 2.68 4.31
N GLU A 16 -5.04 1.53 4.54
CA GLU A 16 -6.11 0.96 3.71
C GLU A 16 -7.31 1.90 3.55
N ALA A 17 -7.59 2.73 4.57
CA ALA A 17 -8.70 3.68 4.54
C ALA A 17 -8.48 4.83 3.53
N LYS A 18 -7.25 5.03 3.07
CA LYS A 18 -6.87 6.06 2.10
C LYS A 18 -6.39 5.49 0.76
N ALA A 19 -6.56 4.19 0.54
CA ALA A 19 -6.23 3.60 -0.75
C ALA A 19 -7.18 4.12 -1.84
N GLU A 20 -6.63 4.44 -3.02
CA GLU A 20 -7.39 4.91 -4.16
C GLU A 20 -7.10 4.04 -5.39
N ALA A 21 -8.09 3.93 -6.29
CA ALA A 21 -7.98 3.19 -7.53
C ALA A 21 -8.53 4.00 -8.71
N LYS A 22 -7.86 3.92 -9.86
CA LYS A 22 -8.30 4.54 -11.12
C LYS A 22 -8.18 3.53 -12.25
N TYR A 23 -9.18 3.50 -13.13
CA TYR A 23 -9.16 2.65 -14.32
C TYR A 23 -9.32 3.52 -15.56
N HIS A 24 -8.31 3.51 -16.42
CA HIS A 24 -8.24 4.35 -17.61
C HIS A 24 -7.49 3.60 -18.71
N ASP A 25 -8.00 3.64 -19.94
CA ASP A 25 -7.40 3.01 -21.13
C ASP A 25 -6.98 1.53 -20.93
N GLY A 26 -7.79 0.76 -20.21
CA GLY A 26 -7.50 -0.66 -19.99
C GLY A 26 -6.51 -0.94 -18.86
N VAL A 27 -6.03 0.08 -18.14
CA VAL A 27 -5.05 -0.04 -17.07
C VAL A 27 -5.67 0.30 -15.72
N LEU A 28 -5.47 -0.58 -14.73
CA LEU A 28 -5.82 -0.33 -13.33
C LEU A 28 -4.60 0.24 -12.59
N GLU A 29 -4.73 1.49 -12.14
CA GLU A 29 -3.77 2.18 -11.28
C GLU A 29 -4.25 2.16 -9.83
N LEU A 30 -3.36 1.82 -8.89
CA LEU A 30 -3.63 1.79 -7.46
C LEU A 30 -2.66 2.74 -6.74
N THR A 31 -3.20 3.69 -5.98
CA THR A 31 -2.42 4.51 -5.05
C THR A 31 -2.60 3.92 -3.65
N LEU A 32 -1.50 3.40 -3.08
CA LEU A 32 -1.49 2.71 -1.80
C LEU A 32 -0.61 3.48 -0.79
N PRO A 33 -1.19 4.38 0.01
CA PRO A 33 -0.41 5.17 0.97
C PRO A 33 0.18 4.29 2.06
N LYS A 34 1.43 4.56 2.41
CA LYS A 34 2.12 3.92 3.54
C LYS A 34 1.43 4.29 4.85
N LYS A 35 1.26 3.35 5.80
CA LYS A 35 0.95 3.74 7.19
C LYS A 35 2.07 4.65 7.69
N GLN A 36 1.72 5.74 8.37
CA GLN A 36 2.72 6.53 9.06
C GLN A 36 3.38 5.67 10.13
N ALA A 37 4.70 5.60 10.11
CA ALA A 37 5.44 4.93 11.17
C ALA A 37 5.13 5.64 12.49
N ALA A 38 4.80 4.87 13.53
CA ALA A 38 4.81 5.39 14.88
C ALA A 38 6.18 6.04 15.13
N ALA A 39 6.21 7.20 15.79
CA ALA A 39 7.44 7.92 16.08
C ALA A 39 8.49 6.95 16.60
N GLN A 40 9.59 6.77 15.84
CA GLN A 40 10.63 5.84 16.24
C GLN A 40 11.22 6.32 17.57
N LYS A 41 11.02 5.55 18.64
CA LYS A 41 11.75 5.76 19.90
C LYS A 41 13.22 5.48 19.61
N ARG A 42 14.01 6.53 19.49
CA ARG A 42 15.47 6.42 19.43
C ARG A 42 15.93 5.91 20.80
N ILE A 43 16.46 4.69 20.84
CA ILE A 43 17.09 4.17 22.05
C ILE A 43 18.52 4.69 22.10
N THR A 44 18.84 5.45 23.13
CA THR A 44 20.21 5.93 23.38
C THR A 44 20.99 4.81 24.07
N ILE A 45 22.13 4.42 23.51
CA ILE A 45 23.08 3.52 24.16
C ILE A 45 23.97 4.36 25.09
N GLN A 46 24.17 3.90 26.34
CA GLN A 46 25.09 4.50 27.33
C GLN A 46 26.40 3.72 27.37
#